data_AF-G2PIK1-F1
#
_entry.id   AF-G2PIK1-F1
#
_cell.length_a   1.000
_cell.length_b   1.000
_cell.length_c   1.000
_cell.angle_alpha   90.00
_cell.angle_beta   90.00
_cell.angle_gamma   90.00
#
_symmetry.space_group_name_H-M   'P 1'
#
loop_
_entity.id
_entity.type
_entity.pdbx_description
1 polymer ?
#
loop_
_entity_poly.entity_id
_entity_poly.type
_entity_poly.pdbx_seq_one_letter_code
_entity_poly.pdbx_strand_id
1 'polypeptide(L)' 'MQVQFRTKDEANMEQERDFLALTPTERFYRFLDLMQGINRFPTKAKHDKNKFIIQITT' A
#
# COMPACT_ATOMS: atom_id res chain seq x y z
N MET A 1 -10.87 13.90 -2.14
CA MET A 1 -10.28 13.61 -0.82
C MET A 1 -10.77 14.70 0.13
N GLN A 2 -11.56 14.37 1.15
CA GLN A 2 -11.99 15.34 2.17
C GLN A 2 -11.05 15.21 3.37
N VAL A 3 -10.43 16.31 3.79
CA VAL A 3 -9.57 16.32 4.97
C VAL A 3 -10.48 16.51 6.18
N GLN A 4 -10.55 15.51 7.05
CA GLN A 4 -11.27 15.59 8.31
C GLN A 4 -10.29 15.71 9.47
N PHE A 5 -10.58 16.63 10.41
CA PHE A 5 -9.80 16.78 11.63
C PHE A 5 -10.36 15.83 12.68
N ARG A 6 -9.74 14.65 12.79
CA ARG A 6 -10.09 13.60 13.76
C ARG A 6 -8.83 13.11 14.47
N THR A 7 -9.01 12.50 15.63
CA THR A 7 -7.91 11.86 16.36
C THR A 7 -7.51 10.55 15.69
N LYS A 8 -6.31 10.07 16.00
CA LYS A 8 -5.81 8.78 15.50
C LYS A 8 -6.70 7.62 15.96
N ASP A 9 -7.18 7.68 17.21
CA ASP A 9 -8.00 6.61 17.79
C ASP A 9 -9.36 6.53 17.11
N GLU A 10 -10.02 7.67 16.85
CA GLU A 10 -11.26 7.72 16.08
C GLU A 10 -11.09 7.19 14.66
N ALA A 11 -10.00 7.57 13.99
CA ALA A 11 -9.70 7.10 12.64
C ALA A 11 -9.49 5.57 12.59
N ASN A 12 -8.78 5.03 13.58
CA ASN A 12 -8.52 3.59 13.66
C ASN A 12 -9.80 2.80 13.94
N MET A 13 -10.63 3.27 14.87
CA MET A 13 -11.91 2.62 15.19
C MET A 13 -12.85 2.58 13.99
N GLU A 14 -12.92 3.67 13.23
CA GLU A 14 -13.75 3.71 12.02
C GLU A 14 -13.22 2.77 10.93
N GLN A 15 -11.90 2.77 10.68
CA GLN A 15 -11.29 1.84 9.73
C GLN A 15 -11.48 0.37 10.11
N GLU A 16 -11.37 0.04 11.39
CA GLU A 16 -11.58 -1.31 11.89
C GLU A 16 -13.05 -1.73 11.69
N ARG A 17 -13.99 -0.88 12.10
CA ARG A 17 -15.42 -1.14 11.91
C ARG A 17 -15.76 -1.35 10.43
N ASP A 18 -15.25 -0.49 9.55
CA ASP A 18 -15.50 -0.56 8.11
C ASP A 18 -14.87 -1.83 7.50
N PHE A 19 -13.70 -2.24 7.98
CA PHE A 19 -13.05 -3.49 7.54
C PHE A 19 -13.80 -4.73 8.03
N LEU A 20 -14.31 -4.72 9.25
CA LEU A 20 -15.09 -5.82 9.83
C LEU A 20 -16.47 -5.98 9.19
N ALA A 21 -17.03 -4.90 8.63
CA ALA A 21 -18.29 -4.93 7.88
C ALA A 21 -18.18 -5.67 6.53
N LEU A 22 -16.96 -5.85 6.00
CA LEU A 22 -16.73 -6.53 4.73
C LEU A 22 -16.84 -8.05 4.86
N THR A 23 -17.24 -8.71 3.78
CA THR A 23 -17.15 -10.17 3.66
C THR A 23 -15.68 -10.65 3.65
N PRO A 24 -15.40 -11.92 3.98
CA PRO A 24 -14.03 -12.44 3.96
C PRO A 24 -13.31 -12.25 2.62
N THR A 25 -14.03 -12.41 1.51
CA THR A 25 -13.48 -12.21 0.15
C THR A 25 -13.14 -10.75 -0.11
N GLU A 26 -13.99 -9.81 0.29
CA GLU A 26 -13.73 -8.36 0.13
C GLU A 26 -12.54 -7.90 0.96
N ARG A 27 -12.36 -8.44 2.18
CA ARG A 27 -11.18 -8.15 3.02
C ARG A 27 -9.89 -8.52 2.30
N PHE A 28 -9.87 -9.66 1.60
CA PHE A 28 -8.72 -10.09 0.82
C PHE A 28 -8.41 -9.12 -0.32
N TYR A 29 -9.42 -8.70 -1.09
CA TYR A 29 -9.22 -7.71 -2.16
C TYR A 29 -8.75 -6.36 -1.62
N ARG A 30 -9.31 -5.89 -0.50
CA ARG A 30 -8.86 -4.65 0.16
C ARG A 30 -7.40 -4.71 0.60
N PHE A 31 -6.93 -5.87 1.05
CA PHE A 31 -5.52 -6.09 1.35
C PHE A 31 -4.65 -6.01 0.09
N LEU A 32 -5.06 -6.63 -1.03
CA LEU A 32 -4.33 -6.54 -2.29
C LEU A 32 -4.25 -5.10 -2.83
N ASP A 33 -5.35 -4.35 -2.74
CA ASP A 33 -5.38 -2.93 -3.12
C ASP A 33 -4.42 -2.10 -2.28
N LEU A 34 -4.36 -2.35 -0.97
CA LEU A 34 -3.39 -1.70 -0.08
C LEU A 34 -1.96 -2.00 -0.50
N MET A 35 -1.65 -3.27 -0.80
CA MET A 35 -0.31 -3.68 -1.23
C MET A 35 0.10 -3.02 -2.55
N GLN A 36 -0.82 -2.86 -3.49
CA GLN A 36 -0.55 -2.10 -4.73
C GLN A 36 -0.35 -0.62 -4.46
N GLY A 37 -1.17 -0.03 -3.58
CA GLY A 37 -1.10 1.38 -3.21
C GLY A 37 0.18 1.76 -2.48
N ILE A 38 0.73 0.87 -1.66
CA ILE A 38 1.97 1.07 -0.91
C ILE A 38 3.15 1.45 -1.83
N ASN A 39 3.20 0.91 -3.05
CA ASN A 39 4.25 1.22 -4.02
C ASN A 39 4.22 2.68 -4.52
N ARG A 40 3.10 3.38 -4.34
CA ARG A 40 2.97 4.81 -4.72
C ARG A 40 3.54 5.74 -3.67
N PHE A 41 3.76 5.26 -2.44
CA PHE A 41 4.38 6.07 -1.40
C PHE A 41 5.90 6.14 -1.63
N PRO A 42 6.53 7.29 -1.31
CA PRO A 42 7.98 7.44 -1.38
C PRO A 42 8.63 6.52 -0.34
N THR A 43 8.83 5.27 -0.70
CA THR A 43 9.61 4.30 0.05
C THR A 43 11.05 4.35 -0.44
N LYS A 44 12.02 3.93 0.40
CA LYS A 44 13.40 3.73 -0.08
C LYS A 44 13.35 2.63 -1.13
N ALA A 45 13.28 3.00 -2.40
CA ALA A 45 13.28 2.05 -3.50
C ALA A 45 14.49 1.12 -3.32
N LYS A 46 14.23 -0.20 -3.29
CA LYS A 46 15.31 -1.18 -3.34
C LYS A 46 15.93 -1.03 -4.73
N HIS A 47 17.00 -0.24 -4.84
CA HIS A 47 17.83 -0.25 -6.03
C HIS A 47 18.35 -1.67 -6.20
N ASP A 48 17.84 -2.37 -7.21
CA ASP A 48 18.38 -3.65 -7.62
C ASP A 48 19.82 -3.40 -8.08
N LYS A 49 20.79 -3.84 -7.25
CA LYS A 49 22.22 -3.70 -7.53
C LYS A 49 22.68 -4.66 -8.64
N ASN A 50 21.83 -5.60 -9.07
CA ASN A 50 22.18 -6.62 -10.07
C ASN A 50 21.71 -6.25 -11.49
N LYS A 51 22.02 -5.05 -11.96
CA LYS A 51 21.99 -4.77 -13.40
C LYS A 51 23.28 -5.30 -14.02
N PHE A 52 23.27 -6.54 -14.47
CA PHE A 52 24.32 -7.07 -15.35
C PHE A 52 24.24 -6.34 -16.70
N ILE A 53 24.96 -5.22 -16.82
CA ILE A 53 25.11 -4.50 -18.08
C ILE A 53 26.12 -5.29 -18.92
N ILE A 54 25.64 -6.08 -19.89
CA ILE A 54 26.51 -6.71 -20.88
C ILE A 54 26.79 -5.67 -21.96
N GLN A 55 27.97 -5.07 -21.93
CA GLN A 55 28.47 -4.23 -23.02
C GLN A 55 29.10 -5.14 -24.08
N ILE A 56 28.52 -5.17 -25.28
CA ILE A 56 29.13 -5.79 -26.45
C ILE A 56 29.87 -4.69 -27.21
N THR A 57 31.19 -4.68 -27.10
CA THR A 57 32.06 -3.80 -27.89
C THR A 57 32.37 -4.49 -29.22
N THR A 58 32.08 -3.82 -30.34
CA THR A 58 32.43 -4.26 -31.72
C THR A 58 33.83 -3.78 -32.08
#